data_AF-A0A3P3UEQ5-F1
#
_entry.id   AF-A0A3P3UEQ5-F1
#
_cell.length_a   1.000
_cell.length_b   1.000
_cell.length_c   1.000
_cell.angle_alpha   90.00
_cell.angle_beta   90.00
_cell.angle_gamma   90.00
#
_symmetry.space_group_name_H-M   'P 1'
#
loop_
_entity.id
_entity.type
_entity.pdbx_description
1 polymer ?
#
loop_
_entity_poly.entity_id
_entity_poly.type
_entity_poly.pdbx_seq_one_letter_code
_entity_poly.pdbx_strand_id
1 'polypeptide(L)'
;MYSTSEIRSAARRTAQGEADLRKTEKQLGSHVQETSSWWKGKAGTAFKDDYTGKTRNEINRLCSEIRDIESGLERLAREVQIADDRRRAEAARKAQELEREKQKKAKR
;
A
#
# COMPACT_ATOMS: atom_id res chain seq x y z
N MET A 1 17.00 9.64 -0.35
CA MET A 1 15.66 9.76 -0.95
C MET A 1 15.22 8.35 -1.28
N TYR A 2 14.03 7.91 -0.87
CA TYR A 2 13.55 6.58 -1.25
C TYR A 2 13.33 6.52 -2.76
N SER A 3 13.78 5.44 -3.38
CA SER A 3 13.57 5.16 -4.79
C SER A 3 12.11 4.76 -5.06
N THR A 4 11.65 4.99 -6.29
CA THR A 4 10.32 4.53 -6.75
C THR A 4 10.08 3.04 -6.47
N SER A 5 11.12 2.20 -6.62
CA SER A 5 11.04 0.76 -6.37
C SER A 5 10.86 0.43 -4.88
N GLU A 6 11.54 1.13 -3.98
CA GLU A 6 11.38 0.97 -2.53
C GLU A 6 9.96 1.35 -2.08
N ILE A 7 9.41 2.44 -2.62
CA ILE A 7 8.06 2.91 -2.30
C ILE A 7 7.01 1.90 -2.80
N ARG A 8 7.18 1.39 -4.03
CA ARG A 8 6.31 0.33 -4.57
C ARG A 8 6.43 -0.98 -3.81
N SER A 9 7.62 -1.32 -3.33
CA SER A 9 7.83 -2.48 -2.47
C SER A 9 7.08 -2.33 -1.14
N ALA A 10 7.12 -1.14 -0.54
CA ALA A 10 6.33 -0.83 0.65
C ALA A 10 4.82 -0.97 0.38
N ALA A 11 4.31 -0.42 -0.73
CA ALA A 11 2.90 -0.54 -1.11
C ALA A 11 2.45 -2.00 -1.22
N ARG A 12 3.27 -2.86 -1.86
CA ARG A 12 2.99 -4.30 -1.96
C ARG A 12 2.98 -5.01 -0.61
N ARG A 13 3.90 -4.65 0.30
CA ARG A 13 3.90 -5.22 1.66
C ARG A 13 2.64 -4.82 2.44
N THR A 14 2.21 -3.58 2.27
CA THR A 14 0.96 -3.07 2.85
C THR A 14 -0.26 -3.85 2.31
N ALA A 15 -0.34 -4.04 0.99
CA ALA A 15 -1.39 -4.84 0.36
C ALA A 15 -1.40 -6.30 0.83
N GLN A 16 -0.21 -6.91 1.01
CA GLN A 16 -0.10 -8.25 1.56
C GLN A 16 -0.63 -8.33 3.00
N GLY A 17 -0.33 -7.33 3.83
CA GLY A 17 -0.88 -7.25 5.19
C GLY A 17 -2.40 -7.17 5.22
N GLU A 18 -3.02 -6.47 4.26
CA GLU A 18 -4.49 -6.46 4.10
C GLU A 18 -5.05 -7.84 3.78
N ALA A 19 -4.42 -8.53 2.82
CA ALA A 19 -4.83 -9.86 2.41
C ALA A 19 -4.72 -10.87 3.55
N ASP A 20 -3.64 -10.80 4.33
CA ASP A 20 -3.41 -11.64 5.50
C ASP A 20 -4.46 -11.35 6.59
N LEU A 21 -4.74 -10.08 6.86
CA LEU A 21 -5.75 -9.67 7.85
C LEU A 21 -7.14 -10.18 7.45
N ARG A 22 -7.53 -10.09 6.17
CA ARG A 22 -8.80 -10.64 5.66
C ARG A 22 -8.87 -12.15 5.79
N LYS A 23 -7.76 -12.85 5.52
CA LYS A 23 -7.71 -14.30 5.66
C LYS A 23 -7.91 -14.70 7.12
N THR A 24 -7.25 -14.02 8.05
CA THR A 24 -7.41 -14.25 9.50
C THR A 24 -8.83 -13.90 9.97
N GLU A 25 -9.44 -12.81 9.48
CA GLU A 25 -10.84 -12.47 9.79
C GLU A 25 -11.80 -13.57 9.37
N LYS A 26 -11.62 -14.12 8.17
CA LYS A 26 -12.46 -15.20 7.65
C LYS A 26 -12.34 -16.47 8.51
N GLN A 27 -11.12 -16.82 8.94
CA GLN A 27 -10.88 -17.96 9.83
C GLN A 27 -11.53 -17.74 11.19
N LEU A 28 -11.31 -16.57 11.79
CA LEU A 28 -11.92 -16.21 13.07
C LEU A 28 -13.46 -16.22 12.98
N GLY A 29 -14.02 -15.71 11.87
CA GLY A 29 -15.45 -15.76 11.60
C GLY A 29 -16.00 -17.17 11.58
N SER A 30 -15.29 -18.12 10.96
CA SER A 30 -15.66 -19.56 10.99
C SER A 30 -15.70 -20.09 12.42
N HIS A 31 -14.64 -19.84 13.20
CA HIS A 31 -14.57 -20.29 14.59
C HIS A 31 -15.66 -19.69 15.48
N VAL A 32 -16.03 -18.43 15.25
CA VAL A 32 -17.13 -17.77 15.96
C VAL A 32 -18.49 -18.40 15.61
N GLN A 33 -18.70 -18.79 14.36
CA GLN A 33 -19.91 -19.53 13.99
C GLN A 33 -19.91 -20.93 14.62
N GLU A 34 -18.78 -21.63 14.60
CA GLU A 34 -18.61 -22.96 15.22
C GLU A 34 -18.86 -22.91 16.73
N THR A 35 -18.46 -21.84 17.43
CA THR A 35 -18.71 -21.67 18.88
C THR A 35 -20.19 -21.71 19.22
N SER A 36 -21.05 -21.27 18.28
CA SER A 36 -22.51 -21.32 18.47
C SER A 36 -23.03 -22.76 18.61
N SER A 37 -22.27 -23.78 18.22
CA SER A 37 -22.68 -25.20 18.33
C SER A 37 -22.57 -25.75 19.76
N TRP A 38 -21.59 -25.32 20.55
CA TRP A 38 -21.31 -25.85 21.88
C TRP A 38 -21.41 -24.81 23.01
N TRP A 39 -21.28 -23.51 22.71
CA TRP A 39 -21.50 -22.44 23.68
C TRP A 39 -22.87 -21.81 23.48
N LYS A 40 -23.87 -22.37 24.17
CA LYS A 40 -25.26 -21.92 24.12
C LYS A 40 -25.58 -20.90 25.21
N GLY A 41 -26.71 -20.20 25.03
CA GLY A 41 -27.25 -19.25 26.01
C GLY A 41 -26.72 -17.82 25.84
N LYS A 42 -27.12 -16.94 26.78
CA LYS A 42 -26.89 -15.49 26.69
C LYS A 42 -25.41 -15.11 26.52
N ALA A 43 -24.49 -15.85 27.15
CA ALA A 43 -23.06 -15.59 27.02
C ALA A 43 -22.52 -15.88 25.61
N GLY A 44 -22.92 -16.99 24.99
CA GLY A 44 -22.53 -17.33 23.62
C GLY A 44 -23.12 -16.35 22.59
N THR A 45 -24.37 -15.92 22.79
CA THR A 45 -24.99 -14.87 21.97
C THR A 45 -24.25 -13.54 22.12
N ALA A 46 -23.96 -13.10 23.34
CA ALA A 46 -23.24 -11.85 23.60
C ALA A 46 -21.83 -11.85 22.98
N PHE A 47 -21.11 -12.97 23.05
CA PHE A 47 -19.81 -13.13 22.38
C PHE A 47 -19.91 -12.97 20.87
N LYS A 48 -20.89 -13.63 20.23
CA LYS A 48 -21.12 -13.53 18.79
C LYS A 48 -21.50 -12.13 18.34
N ASP A 49 -22.35 -11.47 19.13
CA ASP A 49 -22.79 -10.10 18.86
C ASP A 49 -21.63 -9.12 19.01
N ASP A 50 -20.80 -9.26 20.03
CA ASP A 50 -19.60 -8.43 20.23
C ASP A 50 -18.59 -8.63 19.09
N TYR A 51 -18.33 -9.87 18.69
CA TYR A 51 -17.48 -10.15 17.53
C TYR A 51 -18.02 -9.50 16.25
N THR A 52 -19.31 -9.71 15.94
CA THR A 52 -19.93 -9.23 14.70
C THR A 52 -20.05 -7.70 14.69
N GLY A 53 -20.38 -7.11 15.84
CA GLY A 53 -20.66 -5.68 15.97
C GLY A 53 -19.42 -4.80 16.23
N LYS A 54 -18.36 -5.35 16.83
CA LYS A 54 -17.15 -4.59 17.15
C LYS A 54 -15.94 -5.13 16.41
N THR A 55 -15.52 -6.36 16.71
CA THR A 55 -14.26 -6.91 16.21
C THR A 55 -14.22 -6.94 14.68
N ARG A 56 -15.28 -7.44 14.06
CA ARG A 56 -15.39 -7.50 12.59
C ARG A 56 -15.40 -6.11 11.95
N ASN A 57 -16.10 -5.16 12.56
CA ASN A 57 -16.18 -3.80 12.06
C ASN A 57 -14.83 -3.09 12.16
N GLU A 58 -14.09 -3.29 13.25
CA GLU A 58 -12.75 -2.76 13.41
C GLU A 58 -11.77 -3.37 12.41
N ILE A 59 -11.84 -4.68 12.17
CA ILE A 59 -11.02 -5.32 11.12
C ILE A 59 -11.35 -4.73 9.74
N ASN A 60 -12.62 -4.51 9.43
CA ASN A 60 -13.02 -3.89 8.16
C ASN A 60 -12.50 -2.46 8.04
N ARG A 61 -12.53 -1.68 9.13
CA ARG A 61 -11.95 -0.35 9.20
C ARG A 61 -10.44 -0.39 8.93
N LEU A 62 -9.71 -1.26 9.64
CA LEU A 62 -8.27 -1.44 9.44
C LEU A 62 -7.93 -1.83 8.00
N CYS A 63 -8.70 -2.75 7.39
CA CYS A 63 -8.53 -3.09 5.97
C CYS A 63 -8.65 -1.87 5.06
N SER A 64 -9.62 -0.98 5.33
CA SER A 64 -9.79 0.26 4.56
C SER A 64 -8.62 1.22 4.77
N GLU A 65 -8.18 1.44 6.01
CA GLU A 65 -7.02 2.29 6.32
C GLU A 65 -5.73 1.77 5.64
N ILE A 66 -5.54 0.45 5.60
CA ILE A 66 -4.40 -0.17 4.90
C ILE A 66 -4.45 0.10 3.39
N ARG A 67 -5.64 0.02 2.76
CA ARG A 67 -5.82 0.36 1.33
C ARG A 67 -5.58 1.82 1.02
N ASP A 68 -5.96 2.71 1.93
CA ASP A 68 -5.70 4.15 1.79
C ASP A 68 -4.19 4.42 1.83
N ILE A 69 -3.46 3.74 2.72
CA ILE A 69 -1.99 3.82 2.80
C ILE A 69 -1.34 3.27 1.52
N GLU A 70 -1.78 2.10 1.03
CA GLU A 70 -1.31 1.52 -0.24
C GLU A 70 -1.48 2.51 -1.39
N SER A 71 -2.68 3.07 -1.54
CA SER A 71 -3.01 4.05 -2.57
C SER A 71 -2.15 5.32 -2.46
N GLY A 72 -1.90 5.78 -1.23
CA GLY A 72 -1.00 6.89 -0.94
C GLY A 72 0.45 6.61 -1.35
N LEU A 73 0.96 5.41 -1.06
CA LEU A 73 2.29 4.97 -1.46
C LEU A 73 2.42 4.85 -2.98
N GLU A 74 1.40 4.32 -3.66
CA GLU A 74 1.42 4.29 -5.12
C GLU A 74 1.45 5.68 -5.74
N ARG A 75 0.66 6.62 -5.20
CA ARG A 75 0.67 8.01 -5.64
C ARG A 75 2.05 8.62 -5.44
N LEU A 76 2.65 8.44 -4.26
CA LEU A 76 3.99 8.93 -3.97
C LEU A 76 5.03 8.34 -4.92
N ALA A 77 4.96 7.04 -5.22
CA ALA A 77 5.85 6.40 -6.18
C ALA A 77 5.72 7.01 -7.58
N ARG A 78 4.50 7.34 -8.02
CA ARG A 78 4.27 8.03 -9.31
C ARG A 78 4.88 9.44 -9.31
N GLU A 79 4.69 10.21 -8.24
CA GLU A 79 5.25 11.56 -8.12
C GLU A 79 6.78 11.56 -8.11
N VAL A 80 7.40 10.62 -7.38
CA VAL A 80 8.86 10.44 -7.36
C VAL A 80 9.39 10.08 -8.75
N GLN A 81 8.73 9.16 -9.45
CA GLN A 81 9.10 8.80 -10.82
C GLN A 81 9.08 10.00 -11.76
N ILE A 82 8.01 10.81 -11.72
CA ILE A 82 7.87 12.01 -12.54
C ILE A 82 8.98 13.02 -12.22
N ALA A 83 9.28 13.23 -10.94
CA ALA A 83 10.35 14.13 -10.52
C ALA A 83 11.73 13.67 -11.03
N ASP A 84 12.02 12.37 -10.94
CA ASP A 84 13.29 11.80 -11.40
C ASP A 84 13.41 11.78 -12.94
N ASP A 85 12.32 11.52 -13.65
CA ASP A 85 12.28 11.63 -15.12
C ASP A 85 12.55 13.07 -15.58
N ARG A 86 11.95 14.05 -14.90
CA ARG A 86 12.20 15.48 -15.18
C ARG A 86 13.65 15.86 -14.97
N ARG A 87 14.26 15.45 -13.85
CA ARG A 87 15.69 15.70 -13.56
C ARG A 87 16.59 15.07 -14.62
N ARG A 88 16.31 13.83 -15.03
CA ARG A 88 17.06 13.14 -16.08
C ARG A 88 16.94 13.83 -17.44
N ALA A 89 15.75 14.29 -17.80
CA ALA A 89 15.53 15.03 -19.04
C ALA A 89 16.29 16.37 -19.07
N GLU A 90 16.26 17.12 -17.96
CA GLU A 90 17.00 18.39 -17.84
C GLU A 90 18.52 18.17 -17.92
N ALA A 91 19.04 17.13 -17.26
CA ALA A 91 20.46 16.77 -17.34
C ALA A 91 20.87 16.37 -18.76
N ALA A 92 20.05 15.58 -19.46
CA ALA A 92 20.30 15.19 -20.84
C ALA A 92 20.32 16.39 -21.80
N ARG A 93 19.41 17.36 -21.63
CA ARG A 93 19.40 18.60 -22.41
C ARG A 93 20.67 19.42 -22.21
N LYS A 94 21.08 19.63 -20.96
CA LYS A 94 22.33 20.34 -20.63
C LYS A 94 23.56 19.65 -21.22
N ALA A 95 23.63 18.32 -21.14
CA ALA A 95 24.72 17.56 -21.73
C ALA A 95 24.78 17.72 -23.26
N GLN A 96 23.63 17.69 -23.95
CA GLN A 96 23.56 17.91 -25.39
C GLN A 96 23.97 19.33 -25.80
N GLU A 97 23.57 20.35 -25.03
CA GLU A 97 23.97 21.74 -25.28
C GLU A 97 25.48 21.93 -25.13
N LEU A 98 26.08 21.41 -24.06
CA LEU A 98 27.53 21.43 -23.85
C LEU A 98 28.29 20.76 -24.99
N GLU A 99 27.80 19.62 -25.48
CA GLU A 99 28.46 18.91 -26.58
C GLU A 99 28.33 19.66 -27.90
N ARG A 100 27.19 20.33 -28.15
CA ARG A 100 27.03 21.23 -29.31
C ARG A 100 27.96 22.44 -29.22
N GLU A 101 28.16 23.01 -28.04
CA GLU A 101 29.11 24.11 -27.84
C GLU A 101 30.56 23.68 -28.08
N LYS A 102 30.97 22.51 -27.57
CA LYS A 102 32.30 21.95 -27.84
C LYS A 102 32.51 21.73 -29.33
N GLN A 103 31.54 21.15 -30.03
CA GLN A 103 31.63 20.93 -31.48
C GLN A 103 31.71 22.24 -32.28
N LYS A 104 31.00 23.29 -31.84
CA LYS A 104 31.09 24.63 -32.45
C LYS A 104 32.45 25.28 -32.22
N LYS A 105 33.04 25.13 -31.02
CA LYS A 105 34.38 25.64 -30.69
C LYS A 105 35.48 24.88 -31.43
N ALA A 106 35.35 23.58 -31.63
CA ALA A 106 36.34 22.76 -32.35
C ALA A 106 36.33 22.96 -33.88
N LYS A 107 35.28 23.58 -34.44
CA LYS A 107 35.16 23.90 -35.88
C LYS A 107 35.59 25.32 -36.24
N ARG A 108 35.94 26.15 -35.25
CA ARG A 108 36.52 27.50 -35.43
C ARG A 108 38.02 27.44 -35.22
#